data_AF-A0A9E4KGG2-F1
#
_entry.id   AF-A0A9E4KGG2-F1
#
_cell.length_a   1.000
_cell.length_b   1.000
_cell.length_c   1.000
_cell.angle_alpha   90.00
_cell.angle_beta   90.00
_cell.angle_gamma   90.00
#
_symmetry.space_group_name_H-M   'P 1'
#
loop_
_entity.id
_entity.type
_entity.pdbx_description
1 polymer ?
#
loop_
_entity_poly.entity_id
_entity_poly.type
_entity_poly.pdbx_seq_one_letter_code
_entity_poly.pdbx_strand_id
1 'polypeptide(L)'
;RGDDAITLTSAREALAMEGVDELGLDALDRKYLRTIIDQYGGGPVGVEAIAATMNEETDTLVDMVEPFLLRAGFVQRTRGGRRAPSAAYSHLGVALPKGVQRDLWEGAAKDEETETSP
;
A
#
# COMPACT_ATOMS: atom_id res chain seq x y z
N ARG A 1 -37.67 -6.52 1.12
CA ARG A 1 -37.69 -6.68 2.60
C ARG A 1 -36.23 -6.64 2.98
N GLY A 2 -35.75 -5.46 3.42
CA GLY A 2 -34.34 -5.21 3.67
C GLY A 2 -34.02 -5.67 5.09
N ASP A 3 -32.96 -6.44 5.24
CA ASP A 3 -32.42 -6.73 6.56
C ASP A 3 -31.76 -5.46 7.08
N ASP A 4 -32.39 -4.81 8.07
CA ASP A 4 -31.92 -3.57 8.73
C ASP A 4 -30.67 -3.79 9.61
N ALA A 5 -29.97 -4.91 9.46
CA ALA A 5 -28.79 -5.26 10.23
C ALA A 5 -27.56 -5.29 9.31
N ILE A 6 -26.68 -4.31 9.46
CA ILE A 6 -25.34 -4.35 8.88
C ILE A 6 -24.58 -5.48 9.58
N THR A 7 -24.43 -6.61 8.90
CA THR A 7 -23.62 -7.74 9.37
C THR A 7 -22.18 -7.61 8.85
N LEU A 8 -21.23 -8.24 9.53
CA LEU A 8 -19.84 -8.28 9.07
C LEU A 8 -19.74 -8.91 7.68
N THR A 9 -20.57 -9.92 7.38
CA THR A 9 -20.62 -10.57 6.07
C THR A 9 -21.08 -9.61 4.99
N SER A 10 -22.21 -8.91 5.20
CA SER A 10 -22.72 -7.94 4.23
C SER A 10 -21.75 -6.76 4.02
N ALA A 11 -21.05 -6.33 5.06
CA ALA A 11 -20.03 -5.27 4.95
C ALA A 11 -18.81 -5.74 4.14
N ARG A 12 -18.33 -6.97 4.36
CA ARG A 12 -17.23 -7.55 3.59
C ARG A 12 -17.59 -7.77 2.12
N GLU A 13 -18.80 -8.24 1.86
CA GLU A 13 -19.31 -8.42 0.49
C GLU A 13 -19.39 -7.07 -0.24
N ALA A 14 -19.86 -6.01 0.43
CA ALA A 14 -19.89 -4.67 -0.14
C ALA A 14 -18.47 -4.13 -0.44
N LEU A 15 -17.53 -4.27 0.51
CA LEU A 15 -16.14 -3.84 0.30
C LEU A 15 -15.44 -4.62 -0.83
N ALA A 16 -15.70 -5.92 -0.93
CA ALA A 16 -15.19 -6.74 -2.02
C ALA A 16 -15.79 -6.34 -3.37
N MET A 17 -17.08 -5.97 -3.41
CA MET A 17 -17.73 -5.44 -4.62
C MET A 17 -17.15 -4.09 -5.04
N GLU A 18 -16.76 -3.23 -4.10
CA GLU A 18 -16.06 -1.97 -4.35
C GLU A 18 -14.56 -2.16 -4.66
N GLY A 19 -14.05 -3.39 -4.63
CA GLY A 19 -12.66 -3.70 -4.98
C GLY A 19 -11.65 -3.27 -3.92
N VAL A 20 -12.06 -3.13 -2.67
CA VAL A 20 -11.18 -2.87 -1.53
C VAL A 20 -10.61 -4.19 -1.01
N ASP A 21 -9.30 -4.29 -0.83
CA ASP A 21 -8.68 -5.51 -0.30
C ASP A 21 -8.70 -5.57 1.24
N GLU A 22 -8.16 -6.66 1.79
CA GLU A 22 -8.16 -6.92 3.24
C GLU A 22 -7.39 -5.86 4.06
N LEU A 23 -6.48 -5.12 3.44
CA LEU A 23 -5.73 -4.04 4.08
C LEU A 23 -6.33 -2.65 3.80
N GLY A 24 -7.47 -2.59 3.10
CA GLY A 24 -8.16 -1.36 2.80
C GLY A 24 -7.64 -0.64 1.55
N LEU A 25 -6.76 -1.28 0.76
CA LEU A 25 -6.27 -0.67 -0.47
C LEU A 25 -7.31 -0.81 -1.57
N ASP A 26 -7.57 0.28 -2.27
CA ASP A 26 -8.49 0.29 -3.41
C ASP A 26 -7.78 -0.07 -4.73
N ALA A 27 -8.49 0.06 -5.85
CA ALA A 27 -7.93 -0.22 -7.17
C ALA A 27 -6.81 0.75 -7.56
N LEU A 28 -6.92 2.03 -7.19
CA LEU A 28 -5.96 3.07 -7.53
C LEU A 28 -4.67 2.89 -6.73
N ASP A 29 -4.78 2.57 -5.44
CA ASP A 29 -3.67 2.23 -4.56
C ASP A 29 -2.85 1.06 -5.12
N ARG A 30 -3.53 -0.03 -5.47
CA ARG A 30 -2.85 -1.22 -6.03
C ARG A 30 -2.23 -0.91 -7.39
N LYS A 31 -2.88 -0.10 -8.23
CA LYS A 31 -2.33 0.36 -9.52
C LYS A 31 -1.08 1.22 -9.30
N TYR A 32 -1.06 2.09 -8.30
CA TYR A 32 0.10 2.89 -7.92
C TYR A 32 1.29 2.01 -7.52
N LEU A 33 1.07 1.06 -6.60
CA LEU A 33 2.11 0.12 -6.16
C LEU A 33 2.64 -0.75 -7.30
N ARG A 34 1.74 -1.30 -8.12
CA ARG A 34 2.11 -2.08 -9.31
C ARG A 34 2.91 -1.25 -10.31
N THR A 35 2.57 0.01 -10.51
CA THR A 35 3.32 0.89 -11.40
C THR A 35 4.76 1.04 -10.92
N ILE A 36 4.98 1.29 -9.63
CA ILE A 36 6.34 1.40 -9.07
C ILE A 36 7.11 0.08 -9.23
N ILE A 37 6.47 -1.05 -8.95
CA ILE A 37 7.12 -2.37 -8.96
C ILE A 37 7.38 -2.86 -10.39
N ASP A 38 6.34 -2.94 -11.20
CA ASP A 38 6.36 -3.59 -12.51
C ASP A 38 7.03 -2.70 -13.57
N GLN A 39 6.79 -1.38 -13.54
CA GLN A 39 7.30 -0.46 -14.56
C GLN A 39 8.66 0.14 -14.20
N TYR A 40 8.93 0.34 -12.90
CA TYR A 40 10.13 1.02 -12.41
C TYR A 40 11.03 0.13 -11.53
N GLY A 41 10.77 -1.18 -11.47
CA GLY A 41 11.60 -2.13 -10.73
C GLY A 41 11.66 -1.88 -9.22
N GLY A 42 10.63 -1.25 -8.66
CA GLY A 42 10.56 -0.87 -7.25
C GLY A 42 11.02 0.55 -6.93
N GLY A 43 11.47 1.34 -7.91
CA GLY A 43 11.95 2.72 -7.74
C GLY A 43 13.44 2.83 -7.36
N PRO A 44 13.94 4.05 -7.03
CA PRO A 44 13.18 5.28 -6.81
C PRO A 44 12.67 5.93 -8.11
N VAL A 45 11.44 6.44 -8.09
CA VAL A 45 10.78 7.09 -9.24
C VAL A 45 10.06 8.39 -8.83
N GLY A 46 10.10 9.41 -9.68
CA GLY A 46 9.39 10.69 -9.48
C GLY A 46 7.86 10.52 -9.55
N VAL A 47 7.11 11.31 -8.79
CA VAL A 47 5.64 11.16 -8.76
C VAL A 47 5.00 11.59 -10.07
N GLU A 48 5.60 12.55 -10.76
CA GLU A 48 5.20 13.01 -12.08
C GLU A 48 5.33 11.88 -13.11
N ALA A 49 6.36 11.04 -13.00
CA ALA A 49 6.55 9.88 -13.88
C ALA A 49 5.53 8.77 -13.58
N ILE A 50 5.23 8.53 -12.30
CA ILE A 50 4.17 7.60 -11.90
C ILE A 50 2.81 8.08 -12.43
N ALA A 51 2.48 9.36 -12.22
CA ALA A 51 1.26 9.99 -12.68
C ALA A 51 1.09 9.85 -14.19
N ALA A 52 2.15 10.16 -14.95
CA ALA A 52 2.16 10.00 -16.41
C ALA A 52 1.91 8.55 -16.85
N THR A 53 2.53 7.57 -16.17
CA THR A 53 2.32 6.14 -16.48
C THR A 53 0.90 5.68 -16.17
N MET A 54 0.32 6.17 -15.08
CA MET A 54 -1.03 5.80 -14.67
C MET A 54 -2.12 6.56 -15.44
N ASN A 55 -1.75 7.61 -16.19
CA ASN A 55 -2.66 8.59 -16.76
C ASN A 55 -3.57 9.23 -15.69
N GLU A 56 -2.96 9.62 -14.58
CA GLU A 56 -3.61 10.28 -13.43
C GLU A 56 -2.96 11.65 -13.18
N GLU A 57 -3.64 12.49 -12.40
CA GLU A 57 -3.07 13.75 -11.94
C GLU A 57 -2.12 13.56 -10.76
N THR A 58 -0.98 14.24 -10.77
CA THR A 58 0.01 14.21 -9.68
C THR A 58 -0.62 14.56 -8.33
N ASP A 59 -1.47 15.58 -8.29
CA ASP A 59 -2.12 16.05 -7.06
C ASP A 59 -3.06 14.99 -6.50
N THR A 60 -3.81 14.28 -7.35
CA THR A 60 -4.62 13.14 -6.92
C THR A 60 -3.77 12.06 -6.24
N LEU A 61 -2.62 11.71 -6.81
CA LEU A 61 -1.75 10.70 -6.22
C LEU A 61 -1.16 11.18 -4.88
N VAL A 62 -0.76 12.44 -4.78
CA VAL A 62 -0.13 12.99 -3.56
C VAL A 62 -1.14 13.20 -2.43
N ASP A 63 -2.35 13.65 -2.75
CA ASP A 63 -3.34 14.06 -1.76
C ASP A 63 -4.28 12.92 -1.36
N MET A 64 -4.56 11.98 -2.27
CA MET A 64 -5.54 10.92 -2.05
C MET A 64 -4.88 9.56 -1.76
N VAL A 65 -3.83 9.21 -2.52
CA VAL A 65 -3.24 7.85 -2.51
C VAL A 65 -2.06 7.75 -1.54
N GLU A 66 -1.05 8.61 -1.71
CA GLU A 66 0.19 8.57 -0.93
C GLU A 66 -0.01 8.62 0.60
N PRO A 67 -0.95 9.39 1.18
CA PRO A 67 -1.04 9.52 2.63
C PRO A 67 -1.27 8.17 3.33
N PHE A 68 -2.09 7.28 2.76
CA PHE A 68 -2.30 5.95 3.31
C PHE A 68 -1.10 5.04 3.05
N LEU A 69 -0.62 4.98 1.80
CA LEU A 69 0.49 4.10 1.42
C LEU A 69 1.79 4.40 2.19
N LEU A 70 2.05 5.67 2.48
CA LEU A 70 3.21 6.10 3.28
C LEU A 70 3.05 5.69 4.75
N ARG A 71 1.86 5.89 5.35
CA ARG A 71 1.60 5.51 6.75
C ARG A 71 1.60 4.00 6.95
N ALA A 72 1.04 3.25 6.01
CA ALA A 72 0.98 1.79 6.03
C ALA A 72 2.32 1.12 5.66
N GLY A 73 3.32 1.90 5.23
CA GLY A 73 4.64 1.37 4.87
C GLY A 73 4.66 0.64 3.54
N PHE A 74 3.73 0.93 2.62
CA PHE A 74 3.70 0.40 1.26
C PHE A 74 4.46 1.27 0.24
N VAL A 75 4.80 2.50 0.60
CA VAL A 75 5.64 3.40 -0.18
C VAL A 75 6.62 4.11 0.76
N GLN A 76 7.83 4.38 0.29
CA GLN A 76 8.82 5.20 0.99
C GLN A 76 9.21 6.41 0.13
N ARG A 77 9.28 7.59 0.75
CA ARG A 77 9.87 8.78 0.14
C ARG A 77 11.39 8.76 0.32
N THR A 78 12.11 8.94 -0.77
CA THR A 78 13.57 9.04 -0.80
C THR A 78 13.98 10.34 -1.51
N ARG A 79 15.26 10.71 -1.44
CA ARG A 79 15.78 11.88 -2.19
C ARG A 79 15.61 11.73 -3.71
N GLY A 80 15.53 10.50 -4.22
CA GLY A 80 15.37 10.20 -5.65
C GLY A 80 13.92 9.96 -6.09
N GLY A 81 12.94 10.02 -5.17
CA GLY A 81 11.54 9.73 -5.47
C GLY A 81 10.94 8.64 -4.57
N ARG A 82 9.87 8.00 -5.05
CA ARG A 82 9.11 6.97 -4.34
C ARG A 82 9.68 5.59 -4.60
N ARG A 83 9.76 4.77 -3.56
CA ARG A 83 10.26 3.40 -3.59
C ARG A 83 9.23 2.46 -2.95
N ALA A 84 9.02 1.30 -3.56
CA ALA A 84 8.20 0.23 -2.99
C ALA A 84 9.08 -0.65 -2.07
N PRO A 85 8.77 -0.76 -0.78
CA PRO A 85 9.46 -1.65 0.14
C PRO A 85 8.94 -3.08 0.05
N SER A 86 9.62 -4.02 0.71
CA SER A 86 9.29 -5.45 0.65
C SER A 86 7.86 -5.83 1.05
N ALA A 87 7.20 -5.05 1.92
CA ALA A 87 5.81 -5.25 2.28
C ALA A 87 4.85 -5.07 1.09
N ALA A 88 5.13 -4.12 0.18
CA ALA A 88 4.29 -3.89 -1.01
C ALA A 88 4.35 -5.08 -1.98
N TYR A 89 5.54 -5.67 -2.16
CA TYR A 89 5.71 -6.89 -2.95
C TYR A 89 4.93 -8.04 -2.37
N SER A 90 5.06 -8.24 -1.05
CA SER A 90 4.38 -9.32 -0.33
C SER A 90 2.86 -9.20 -0.43
N HIS A 91 2.33 -7.98 -0.25
CA HIS A 91 0.90 -7.70 -0.36
C HIS A 91 0.35 -7.96 -1.76
N LEU A 92 1.10 -7.56 -2.79
CA LEU A 92 0.68 -7.76 -4.19
C LEU A 92 0.95 -9.19 -4.70
N GLY A 93 1.52 -10.07 -3.88
CA GLY A 93 1.90 -11.43 -4.29
C GLY A 93 3.03 -11.47 -5.33
N VAL A 94 3.86 -10.43 -5.39
CA VAL A 94 4.97 -10.30 -6.35
C VAL A 94 6.27 -10.79 -5.72
N ALA A 95 7.04 -11.57 -6.49
CA ALA A 95 8.34 -12.06 -6.03
C ALA A 95 9.33 -10.88 -5.85
N LEU A 96 9.99 -10.84 -4.70
CA LEU A 96 11.05 -9.87 -4.42
C LEU A 96 12.26 -10.11 -5.34
N PRO A 97 12.77 -9.07 -6.03
CA PRO A 97 14.01 -9.18 -6.80
C PRO A 97 15.19 -9.56 -5.88
N LYS A 98 16.07 -10.44 -6.37
CA LYS A 98 17.26 -10.87 -5.64
C LYS A 98 18.16 -9.65 -5.38
N GLY A 99 18.22 -9.19 -4.13
CA GLY A 99 19.03 -8.03 -3.72
C GLY A 99 18.23 -6.90 -3.06
N VAL A 100 16.90 -6.93 -3.09
CA VAL A 100 16.08 -6.05 -2.24
C VAL A 100 16.15 -6.63 -0.82
N GLN A 101 16.93 -6.00 0.06
CA GLN A 101 16.91 -6.33 1.50
C GLN A 101 15.48 -6.14 2.03
N ARG A 102 15.03 -7.07 2.88
CA ARG A 102 13.87 -6.82 3.75
C ARG A 102 14.21 -5.57 4.55
N ASP A 103 13.52 -4.47 4.24
CA ASP A 103 13.82 -3.18 4.83
C ASP A 103 13.72 -3.29 6.36
N LEU A 104 14.70 -2.72 7.07
CA LEU A 104 14.97 -2.84 8.51
C LEU A 104 13.84 -2.39 9.47
N TRP A 105 12.63 -2.14 8.99
CA TRP A 105 11.50 -1.65 9.78
C TRP A 105 10.61 -2.76 10.38
N GLU A 106 10.84 -4.04 10.05
CA GLU A 106 10.17 -5.17 10.71
C GLU A 106 10.48 -5.29 12.21
N GLY A 107 11.41 -4.50 12.74
CA GLY A 107 11.84 -4.53 14.16
C GLY A 107 11.20 -3.49 15.09
N ALA A 108 10.43 -2.51 14.60
CA ALA A 108 9.96 -1.40 15.45
C ALA A 108 8.53 -1.59 16.02
N ALA A 109 7.82 -2.66 15.63
CA ALA A 109 6.45 -2.93 16.09
C ALA A 109 6.36 -4.11 17.07
N LYS A 110 7.47 -4.53 17.69
CA LYS A 110 7.49 -5.63 18.68
C LYS A 110 7.90 -5.22 20.10
N ASP A 111 8.01 -3.92 20.38
CA ASP A 111 8.43 -3.43 21.71
C ASP A 111 7.27 -2.81 22.51
N GLU A 112 6.04 -3.34 22.38
CA GLU A 112 4.90 -2.93 23.22
C GLU A 112 4.12 -4.11 23.83
N GLU A 113 4.80 -5.24 24.07
CA GLU A 113 4.31 -6.34 24.89
C GLU A 113 5.33 -6.73 25.97
N THR A 114 5.62 -5.86 26.95
CA THR A 114 6.01 -6.26 28.32
C THR A 114 5.99 -5.06 29.27
N GLU A 115 4.83 -4.69 29.81
CA GLU A 115 4.65 -4.09 31.15
C GLU A 115 3.16 -3.70 31.25
N THR A 116 2.31 -4.45 31.94
CA THR A 116 2.24 -4.38 33.40
C THR A 116 1.38 -5.55 33.91
N SER A 117 2.01 -6.53 34.56
CA SER A 117 1.41 -7.19 35.74
C SER A 117 1.83 -6.36 36.96
N PRO A 118 0.96 -6.22 37.96
CA PRO A 118 0.73 -7.29 38.93
C PRO A 118 -0.73 -7.71 39.09
#